data_AF-A0A1V0GEZ7-F1
#
_entry.id   AF-A0A1V0GEZ7-F1
#
_cell.length_a   1.000
_cell.length_b   1.000
_cell.length_c   1.000
_cell.angle_alpha   90.00
_cell.angle_beta   90.00
_cell.angle_gamma   90.00
#
_symmetry.space_group_name_H-M   'P 1'
#
loop_
_entity.id
_entity.type
_entity.pdbx_description
1 polymer ?
#
loop_
_entity_poly.entity_id
_entity_poly.type
_entity_poly.pdbx_seq_one_letter_code
_entity_poly.pdbx_strand_id
1 'polypeptide(L)'
;MQLAIDGLIALVVVVSHLVILARMAYLDVFTYRYIPYVIVVTAVKWLAKVLWQIDIPDAIYLLVFIFLEKPQALREEKYFYAFFAPVFWTLITSFFSFYLFRVFFNKPVELVPNHLGILAVDSVVLPFFLGLQKMFGLDSFFQEPYQDLQDKYKSMLLQVDYILIISYLLILFKQEIFSLLLSQTYLPGYPQIYIWVGFLIHMYILVRFVSYGKDVRDSKILREQEEHLRSLEAYNEKIETAYKSVRSFKHDYENILISMQTSIDSGDFDLIEQTYQDILKKAGQELIEEDDENVS
;
A
#
# COMPACT_ATOMS: atom_id res chain seq x y z
N MET A 1 36.79 -24.65 -7.72
CA MET A 1 36.36 -23.95 -6.49
C MET A 1 35.85 -22.55 -6.80
N GLN A 2 36.63 -21.70 -7.46
CA GLN A 2 36.25 -20.32 -7.83
C GLN A 2 34.92 -20.21 -8.59
N LEU A 3 34.78 -20.96 -9.69
CA LEU A 3 33.56 -20.99 -10.51
C LEU A 3 32.28 -21.35 -9.74
N ALA A 4 32.41 -22.23 -8.73
CA ALA A 4 31.29 -22.65 -7.88
C ALA A 4 30.89 -21.54 -6.89
N ILE A 5 31.87 -20.78 -6.39
CA ILE A 5 31.63 -19.63 -5.53
C ILE A 5 30.98 -18.49 -6.32
N ASP A 6 31.44 -18.22 -7.54
CA ASP A 6 30.83 -17.21 -8.42
C ASP A 6 29.39 -17.58 -8.79
N GLY A 7 29.12 -18.88 -9.00
CA GLY A 7 27.76 -19.39 -9.19
C GLY A 7 26.88 -19.22 -7.95
N LEU A 8 27.43 -19.43 -6.75
CA LEU A 8 26.73 -19.21 -5.48
C LEU A 8 26.40 -17.72 -5.27
N ILE A 9 27.34 -16.82 -5.56
CA ILE A 9 27.10 -15.37 -5.52
C ILE A 9 25.97 -14.99 -6.47
N ALA A 10 26.01 -15.47 -7.72
CA ALA A 10 24.95 -15.22 -8.69
C ALA A 10 23.58 -15.72 -8.19
N LEU A 11 23.53 -16.88 -7.55
CA LEU A 11 22.30 -17.43 -6.95
C LEU A 11 21.77 -16.53 -5.84
N VAL A 12 22.62 -16.11 -4.89
CA VAL A 12 22.24 -15.23 -3.78
C VAL A 12 21.68 -13.91 -4.31
N VAL A 13 22.34 -13.33 -5.31
CA VAL A 13 21.90 -12.09 -5.96
C VAL A 13 20.53 -12.27 -6.63
N VAL A 14 20.34 -13.29 -7.47
CA VAL A 14 19.07 -13.52 -8.18
C VAL A 14 17.92 -13.81 -7.20
N VAL A 15 18.16 -14.66 -6.20
CA VAL A 15 17.19 -14.95 -5.14
C VAL A 15 16.81 -13.66 -4.41
N SER A 16 17.78 -12.82 -4.08
CA SER A 16 17.51 -11.60 -3.34
C SER A 16 16.67 -10.60 -4.12
N HIS A 17 17.02 -10.38 -5.38
CA HIS A 17 16.22 -9.54 -6.28
C HIS A 17 14.79 -10.05 -6.42
N LEU A 18 14.62 -11.36 -6.63
CA LEU A 18 13.31 -11.95 -6.83
C LEU A 18 12.48 -11.91 -5.54
N VAL A 19 13.08 -12.13 -4.37
CA VAL A 19 12.40 -12.02 -3.08
C VAL A 19 11.92 -10.59 -2.83
N ILE A 20 12.79 -9.59 -3.06
CA ILE A 20 12.43 -8.17 -2.90
C ILE A 20 11.26 -7.83 -3.84
N LEU A 21 11.37 -8.20 -5.11
CA LEU A 21 10.33 -8.00 -6.11
C LEU A 21 9.01 -8.68 -5.68
N ALA A 22 9.06 -9.96 -5.33
CA ALA A 22 7.87 -10.73 -4.99
C ALA A 22 7.18 -10.19 -3.73
N ARG A 23 7.94 -9.72 -2.73
CA ARG A 23 7.36 -9.05 -1.54
C ARG A 23 6.65 -7.76 -1.90
N MET A 24 7.24 -6.91 -2.75
CA MET A 24 6.59 -5.67 -3.20
C MET A 24 5.40 -5.94 -4.12
N ALA A 25 5.46 -7.00 -4.92
CA ALA A 25 4.37 -7.42 -5.79
C ALA A 25 3.31 -8.26 -5.04
N TYR A 26 3.44 -8.46 -3.72
CA TYR A 26 2.54 -9.29 -2.91
C TYR A 26 2.34 -10.71 -3.50
N LEU A 27 3.44 -11.34 -3.93
CA LEU A 27 3.52 -12.72 -4.42
C LEU A 27 4.09 -13.63 -3.32
N ASP A 28 3.63 -14.87 -3.27
CA ASP A 28 4.12 -15.87 -2.30
C ASP A 28 5.52 -16.37 -2.67
N VAL A 29 6.52 -15.67 -2.16
CA VAL A 29 7.95 -15.84 -2.48
C VAL A 29 8.47 -17.27 -2.29
N PHE A 30 7.90 -18.04 -1.36
CA PHE A 30 8.33 -19.40 -1.02
C PHE A 30 7.60 -20.50 -1.79
N THR A 31 6.80 -20.14 -2.79
CA THR A 31 6.15 -21.14 -3.63
C THR A 31 7.20 -21.85 -4.48
N TYR A 32 7.27 -23.19 -4.36
CA TYR A 32 8.18 -24.04 -5.16
C TYR A 32 8.09 -23.80 -6.68
N ARG A 33 6.99 -23.20 -7.14
CA ARG A 33 6.75 -22.75 -8.52
C ARG A 33 7.84 -21.82 -9.08
N TYR A 34 8.51 -21.01 -8.25
CA TYR A 34 9.51 -20.03 -8.72
C TYR A 34 10.94 -20.57 -8.78
N ILE A 35 11.19 -21.75 -8.20
CA ILE A 35 12.51 -22.39 -8.17
C ILE A 35 13.06 -22.64 -9.59
N PRO A 36 12.29 -23.19 -10.55
CA PRO A 36 12.80 -23.39 -11.91
C PRO A 36 13.24 -22.08 -12.57
N TYR A 37 12.48 -21.00 -12.37
CA TYR A 37 12.80 -19.68 -12.91
C TYR A 37 14.13 -19.15 -12.34
N VAL A 38 14.31 -19.22 -11.01
CA VAL A 38 15.56 -18.82 -10.33
C VAL A 38 16.74 -19.62 -10.85
N ILE A 39 16.60 -20.95 -10.98
CA ILE A 39 17.67 -21.82 -11.47
C ILE A 39 18.06 -21.46 -12.90
N VAL A 40 17.07 -21.29 -13.80
CA VAL A 40 17.32 -20.94 -15.20
C VAL A 40 18.00 -19.58 -15.32
N VAL A 41 17.49 -18.55 -14.65
CA VAL A 41 18.09 -17.20 -14.69
C VAL A 41 19.51 -17.21 -14.12
N THR A 42 19.71 -17.88 -12.98
CA THR A 42 21.04 -17.99 -12.37
C THR A 42 22.03 -18.71 -13.29
N ALA A 43 21.61 -19.83 -13.89
CA ALA A 43 22.44 -20.58 -14.83
C ALA A 43 22.78 -19.77 -16.07
N VAL A 44 21.79 -19.06 -16.65
CA VAL A 44 21.98 -18.21 -17.83
C VAL A 44 22.92 -17.03 -17.52
N LYS A 45 22.72 -16.32 -16.39
CA LYS A 45 23.62 -15.23 -15.96
C LYS A 45 25.04 -15.74 -15.74
N TRP A 46 25.18 -16.85 -15.03
CA TRP A 46 26.49 -17.44 -14.74
C TRP A 46 27.20 -17.90 -16.01
N LEU A 47 26.51 -18.62 -16.91
CA LEU A 47 27.06 -19.04 -18.19
C LEU A 47 27.42 -17.85 -19.08
N ALA A 48 26.58 -16.81 -19.14
CA ALA A 48 26.85 -15.62 -19.93
C ALA A 48 28.12 -14.90 -19.47
N LYS A 49 28.30 -14.80 -18.15
CA LYS A 49 29.50 -14.22 -17.55
C LYS A 49 30.75 -15.08 -17.78
N VAL A 50 30.63 -16.40 -17.66
CA VAL A 50 31.78 -17.32 -17.82
C VAL A 50 32.21 -17.46 -19.28
N LEU A 51 31.26 -17.62 -20.21
CA LEU A 51 31.55 -17.93 -21.61
C LEU A 51 31.82 -16.69 -22.46
N TRP A 52 31.07 -15.61 -22.24
CA TRP A 52 31.11 -14.42 -23.09
C TRP A 52 31.53 -13.15 -22.35
N GLN A 53 31.78 -13.22 -21.04
CA GLN A 53 32.05 -12.05 -20.19
C GLN A 53 30.95 -10.99 -20.26
N ILE A 54 29.72 -11.40 -20.56
CA ILE A 54 28.55 -10.53 -20.62
C ILE A 54 27.85 -10.58 -19.27
N ASP A 55 27.63 -9.41 -18.66
CA ASP A 55 26.75 -9.29 -17.50
C ASP A 55 25.34 -8.94 -17.98
N ILE A 56 24.37 -9.80 -17.65
CA ILE A 56 22.97 -9.59 -18.06
C ILE A 56 22.35 -8.60 -17.07
N PRO A 57 21.82 -7.45 -17.54
CA PRO A 57 21.19 -6.46 -16.68
C PRO A 57 20.06 -7.07 -15.84
N ASP A 58 20.10 -6.85 -14.52
CA ASP A 58 19.16 -7.46 -13.57
C ASP A 58 17.70 -7.12 -13.85
N ALA A 59 17.45 -5.88 -14.27
CA ALA A 59 16.11 -5.42 -14.59
C ALA A 59 15.43 -6.25 -15.70
N ILE A 60 16.18 -6.87 -16.62
CA ILE A 60 15.60 -7.60 -17.77
C ILE A 60 14.87 -8.85 -17.30
N TYR A 61 15.51 -9.71 -16.51
CA TYR A 61 14.84 -10.92 -16.04
C TYR A 61 13.72 -10.56 -15.06
N LEU A 62 13.90 -9.55 -14.20
CA LEU A 62 12.83 -9.10 -13.30
C LEU A 62 11.60 -8.59 -14.05
N LEU A 63 11.80 -7.88 -15.17
CA LEU A 63 10.70 -7.49 -16.06
C LEU A 63 10.01 -8.73 -16.62
N VAL A 64 10.76 -9.67 -17.21
CA VAL A 64 10.16 -10.91 -17.74
C VAL A 64 9.34 -11.64 -16.67
N PHE A 65 9.88 -11.75 -15.45
CA PHE A 65 9.20 -12.39 -14.33
C PHE A 65 7.87 -11.72 -13.99
N ILE A 66 7.86 -10.40 -13.80
CA ILE A 66 6.63 -9.69 -13.38
C ILE A 66 5.59 -9.62 -14.50
N PHE A 67 6.00 -9.56 -15.77
CA PHE A 67 5.07 -9.60 -16.90
C PHE A 67 4.37 -10.96 -17.03
N LEU A 68 5.03 -12.05 -16.64
CA LEU A 68 4.45 -13.39 -16.62
C LEU A 68 3.52 -13.60 -15.41
N GLU A 69 3.94 -13.18 -14.21
CA GLU A 69 3.22 -13.48 -12.97
C GLU A 69 2.09 -12.49 -12.65
N LYS A 70 2.24 -11.21 -13.03
CA LYS A 70 1.20 -10.18 -12.86
C LYS A 70 0.89 -9.44 -14.17
N PRO A 71 0.28 -10.10 -15.17
CA PRO A 71 -0.06 -9.46 -16.44
C PRO A 71 -1.08 -8.32 -16.28
N GLN A 72 -1.99 -8.42 -15.30
CA GLN A 72 -3.03 -7.42 -15.02
C GLN A 72 -2.53 -6.20 -14.24
N ALA A 73 -1.32 -6.24 -13.67
CA ALA A 73 -0.77 -5.11 -12.93
C ALA A 73 -0.54 -3.89 -13.82
N LEU A 74 -0.60 -2.70 -13.22
CA LEU A 74 -0.32 -1.44 -13.90
C LEU A 74 1.10 -1.46 -14.48
N ARG A 75 1.31 -0.72 -15.57
CA ARG A 75 2.62 -0.68 -16.23
C ARG A 75 3.68 -0.08 -15.29
N GLU A 76 3.27 0.92 -14.53
CA GLU A 76 4.05 1.63 -13.53
C GLU A 76 4.48 0.68 -12.41
N GLU A 77 3.57 -0.14 -11.87
CA GLU A 77 3.90 -1.14 -10.86
C GLU A 77 4.97 -2.12 -11.36
N LYS A 78 4.84 -2.60 -12.60
CA LYS A 78 5.81 -3.53 -13.20
C LYS A 78 7.21 -2.93 -13.30
N TYR A 79 7.31 -1.66 -13.70
CA TYR A 79 8.61 -0.97 -13.76
C TYR A 79 9.17 -0.74 -12.36
N PHE A 80 8.35 -0.27 -11.43
CA PHE A 80 8.76 -0.07 -10.05
C PHE A 80 9.37 -1.34 -9.47
N TYR A 81 8.66 -2.47 -9.59
CA TYR A 81 9.11 -3.76 -9.07
C TYR A 81 10.42 -4.24 -9.69
N ALA A 82 10.60 -4.05 -11.00
CA ALA A 82 11.77 -4.53 -11.70
C ALA A 82 13.02 -3.66 -11.51
N PHE A 83 12.87 -2.34 -11.36
CA PHE A 83 14.00 -1.42 -11.20
C PHE A 83 14.34 -1.13 -9.74
N PHE A 84 13.38 -1.21 -8.81
CA PHE A 84 13.64 -0.97 -7.40
C PHE A 84 14.63 -2.00 -6.83
N ALA A 85 14.43 -3.29 -7.08
CA ALA A 85 15.25 -4.33 -6.47
C ALA A 85 16.75 -4.19 -6.82
N PRO A 86 17.16 -4.01 -8.10
CA PRO A 86 18.57 -3.83 -8.45
C PRO A 86 19.19 -2.53 -7.94
N VAL A 87 18.43 -1.44 -8.00
CA VAL A 87 18.91 -0.13 -7.52
C VAL A 87 19.10 -0.16 -6.01
N PHE A 88 18.14 -0.72 -5.27
CA PHE A 88 18.22 -0.91 -3.83
C PHE A 88 19.37 -1.84 -3.45
N TRP A 89 19.46 -3.00 -4.10
CA TRP A 89 20.55 -3.96 -3.89
C TRP A 89 21.92 -3.32 -4.04
N THR A 90 22.13 -2.57 -5.12
CA THR A 90 23.40 -1.90 -5.40
C THR A 90 23.73 -0.85 -4.33
N LEU A 91 22.74 -0.07 -3.88
CA LEU A 91 22.96 0.91 -2.81
C LEU A 91 23.39 0.22 -1.50
N ILE A 92 22.65 -0.81 -1.08
CA ILE A 92 22.89 -1.47 0.19
C ILE A 92 24.24 -2.19 0.18
N THR A 93 24.53 -2.97 -0.86
CA THR A 93 25.84 -3.62 -1.01
C THR A 93 26.98 -2.62 -1.04
N SER A 94 26.82 -1.47 -1.72
CA SER A 94 27.82 -0.39 -1.74
C SER A 94 28.05 0.21 -0.35
N PHE A 95 26.98 0.47 0.41
CA PHE A 95 27.07 1.00 1.76
C PHE A 95 27.78 0.05 2.72
N PHE A 96 27.36 -1.22 2.75
CA PHE A 96 27.95 -2.23 3.63
C PHE A 96 29.40 -2.57 3.24
N SER A 97 29.70 -2.65 1.93
CA SER A 97 31.06 -2.88 1.44
C SER A 97 32.02 -1.74 1.78
N PHE A 98 31.56 -0.49 1.65
CA PHE A 98 32.41 0.69 1.86
C PHE A 98 32.57 1.05 3.33
N TYR A 99 31.47 1.14 4.08
CA TYR A 99 31.48 1.63 5.46
C TYR A 99 31.67 0.48 6.46
N LEU A 100 30.83 -0.54 6.40
CA LEU A 100 30.80 -1.57 7.44
C LEU A 100 32.06 -2.43 7.39
N PHE A 101 32.46 -2.91 6.20
CA PHE A 101 33.67 -3.72 6.08
C PHE A 101 34.95 -2.95 6.44
N ARG A 102 35.01 -1.65 6.13
CA ARG A 102 36.15 -0.80 6.49
C ARG A 102 36.26 -0.61 8.01
N VAL A 103 35.14 -0.53 8.73
CA VAL A 103 35.14 -0.45 10.20
C VAL A 103 35.74 -1.71 10.83
N PHE A 104 35.40 -2.91 10.33
CA PHE A 104 35.86 -4.16 10.92
C PHE A 104 37.23 -4.64 10.43
N PHE A 105 37.60 -4.37 9.18
CA PHE A 105 38.80 -4.93 8.54
C PHE A 105 39.84 -3.88 8.12
N ASN A 106 39.58 -2.59 8.39
CA ASN A 106 40.42 -1.45 8.04
C ASN A 106 40.78 -1.35 6.54
N LYS A 107 40.02 -2.06 5.68
CA LYS A 107 40.14 -2.09 4.21
C LYS A 107 38.74 -2.23 3.59
N PRO A 108 38.46 -1.66 2.40
CA PRO A 108 37.25 -1.96 1.64
C PRO A 108 37.23 -3.43 1.17
N VAL A 109 36.03 -4.03 1.00
CA VAL A 109 35.88 -5.40 0.47
C VAL A 109 36.62 -5.59 -0.86
N GLU A 110 36.56 -4.60 -1.75
CA GLU A 110 37.19 -4.65 -3.08
C GLU A 110 38.72 -4.81 -3.04
N LEU A 111 39.38 -4.46 -1.93
CA LEU A 111 40.83 -4.59 -1.72
C LEU A 111 41.22 -5.87 -0.95
N VAL A 112 40.24 -6.67 -0.55
CA VAL A 112 40.44 -7.96 0.09
C VAL A 112 39.89 -9.02 -0.88
N PRO A 113 40.74 -9.83 -1.54
CA PRO A 113 40.30 -10.90 -2.44
C PRO A 113 39.67 -12.05 -1.64
N ASN A 114 38.53 -11.79 -1.01
CA ASN A 114 37.83 -12.72 -0.15
C ASN A 114 36.37 -12.83 -0.62
N HIS A 115 36.10 -13.86 -1.41
CA HIS A 115 34.76 -14.17 -1.90
C HIS A 115 33.73 -14.38 -0.77
N LEU A 116 34.20 -14.74 0.44
CA LEU A 116 33.32 -14.83 1.61
C LEU A 116 32.85 -13.45 2.09
N GLY A 117 33.65 -12.40 1.94
CA GLY A 117 33.26 -11.03 2.28
C GLY A 117 32.16 -10.50 1.37
N ILE A 118 32.25 -10.80 0.07
CA ILE A 118 31.23 -10.45 -0.93
C ILE A 118 29.91 -11.17 -0.59
N LEU A 119 29.97 -12.49 -0.39
CA LEU A 119 28.79 -13.28 0.02
C LEU A 119 28.16 -12.78 1.32
N ALA A 120 28.97 -12.37 2.30
CA ALA A 120 28.46 -11.83 3.55
C ALA A 120 27.72 -10.51 3.34
N VAL A 121 28.25 -9.59 2.54
CA VAL A 121 27.59 -8.31 2.23
C VAL A 121 26.29 -8.54 1.46
N ASP A 122 26.32 -9.39 0.44
CA ASP A 122 25.14 -9.72 -0.36
C ASP A 122 24.02 -10.32 0.53
N SER A 123 24.39 -11.18 1.48
CA SER A 123 23.42 -11.81 2.40
C SER A 123 22.73 -10.82 3.35
N VAL A 124 23.30 -9.63 3.58
CA VAL A 124 22.73 -8.62 4.49
C VAL A 124 21.58 -7.83 3.85
N VAL A 125 21.52 -7.76 2.52
CA VAL A 125 20.53 -6.91 1.84
C VAL A 125 19.09 -7.35 2.10
N LEU A 126 18.83 -8.67 2.06
CA LEU A 126 17.50 -9.22 2.32
C LEU A 126 16.97 -8.95 3.73
N PRO A 127 17.68 -9.30 4.82
CA PRO A 127 17.20 -9.00 6.17
C PRO A 127 17.07 -7.48 6.38
N PHE A 128 17.95 -6.67 5.77
CA PHE A 128 17.82 -5.21 5.82
C PHE A 128 16.54 -4.71 5.13
N PHE A 129 16.23 -5.21 3.93
CA PHE A 129 14.98 -4.89 3.23
C PHE A 129 13.75 -5.28 4.06
N LEU A 130 13.71 -6.52 4.59
CA LEU A 130 12.59 -6.99 5.40
C LEU A 130 12.41 -6.17 6.68
N GLY A 131 13.52 -5.76 7.32
CA GLY A 131 13.50 -4.86 8.47
C GLY A 131 12.90 -3.49 8.12
N LEU A 132 13.33 -2.88 7.01
CA LEU A 132 12.76 -1.61 6.53
C LEU A 132 11.28 -1.74 6.18
N GLN A 133 10.90 -2.79 5.46
CA GLN A 133 9.51 -3.06 5.09
C GLN A 133 8.61 -3.08 6.34
N LYS A 134 9.07 -3.76 7.40
CA LYS A 134 8.31 -3.84 8.65
C LYS A 134 8.30 -2.53 9.43
N MET A 135 9.45 -1.86 9.52
CA MET A 135 9.61 -0.61 10.27
C MET A 135 8.74 0.52 9.73
N PHE A 136 8.56 0.59 8.41
CA PHE A 136 7.75 1.63 7.75
C PHE A 136 6.32 1.20 7.43
N GLY A 137 5.89 0.00 7.86
CA GLY A 137 4.54 -0.49 7.60
C GLY A 137 4.21 -0.63 6.11
N LEU A 138 5.21 -0.90 5.26
CA LEU A 138 5.02 -1.03 3.82
C LEU A 138 4.22 -2.29 3.43
N ASP A 139 4.05 -3.24 4.36
CA ASP A 139 3.25 -4.46 4.17
C ASP A 139 1.82 -4.17 3.68
N SER A 140 1.14 -3.19 4.29
CA SER A 140 -0.23 -2.82 3.91
C SER A 140 -0.29 -1.96 2.65
N PHE A 141 0.81 -1.30 2.29
CA PHE A 141 0.86 -0.40 1.14
C PHE A 141 0.75 -1.18 -0.18
N PHE A 142 1.43 -2.31 -0.27
CA PHE A 142 1.53 -3.10 -1.50
C PHE A 142 0.40 -4.12 -1.70
N GLN A 143 -0.55 -4.21 -0.75
CA GLN A 143 -1.69 -5.13 -0.85
C GLN A 143 -2.69 -4.68 -1.91
N GLU A 144 -3.25 -3.47 -1.76
CA GLU A 144 -4.20 -2.90 -2.71
C GLU A 144 -4.11 -1.37 -2.76
N PRO A 145 -3.98 -0.76 -3.95
CA PRO A 145 -4.12 0.69 -4.10
C PRO A 145 -5.50 1.16 -3.66
N TYR A 146 -5.57 2.29 -2.96
CA TYR A 146 -6.86 2.86 -2.56
C TYR A 146 -7.59 3.43 -3.79
N GLN A 147 -8.81 2.92 -4.07
CA GLN A 147 -9.54 3.19 -5.32
C GLN A 147 -9.72 4.69 -5.60
N ASP A 148 -10.11 5.48 -4.59
CA ASP A 148 -10.35 6.93 -4.75
C ASP A 148 -9.07 7.73 -5.06
N LEU A 149 -7.89 7.12 -4.85
CA LEU A 149 -6.59 7.75 -5.06
C LEU A 149 -5.73 7.03 -6.11
N GLN A 150 -6.36 6.28 -7.01
CA GLN A 150 -5.66 5.51 -8.04
C GLN A 150 -4.80 6.40 -8.96
N ASP A 151 -5.30 7.57 -9.37
CA ASP A 151 -4.54 8.51 -10.20
C ASP A 151 -3.32 9.09 -9.47
N LYS A 152 -3.49 9.40 -8.18
CA LYS A 152 -2.41 9.91 -7.32
C LYS A 152 -1.35 8.84 -7.11
N TYR A 153 -1.76 7.58 -6.92
CA TYR A 153 -0.90 6.41 -6.84
C TYR A 153 -0.07 6.25 -8.11
N LYS A 154 -0.74 6.24 -9.26
CA LYS A 154 -0.10 6.12 -10.58
C LYS A 154 0.90 7.24 -10.84
N SER A 155 0.52 8.48 -10.54
CA SER A 155 1.41 9.65 -10.68
C SER A 155 2.62 9.56 -9.75
N MET A 156 2.45 9.06 -8.52
CA MET A 156 3.56 8.80 -7.61
C MET A 156 4.51 7.75 -8.16
N LEU A 157 3.98 6.60 -8.61
CA LEU A 157 4.80 5.52 -9.17
C LEU A 157 5.55 5.98 -10.43
N LEU A 158 4.90 6.69 -11.35
CA LEU A 158 5.57 7.23 -12.54
C LEU A 158 6.80 8.08 -12.17
N GLN A 159 6.66 8.96 -11.18
CA GLN A 159 7.77 9.81 -10.73
C GLN A 159 8.91 8.98 -10.12
N VAL A 160 8.56 7.96 -9.32
CA VAL A 160 9.54 7.03 -8.74
C VAL A 160 10.22 6.19 -9.82
N ASP A 161 9.48 5.69 -10.81
CA ASP A 161 9.98 4.89 -11.92
C ASP A 161 10.98 5.65 -12.76
N TYR A 162 10.70 6.91 -13.12
CA TYR A 162 11.65 7.74 -13.86
C TYR A 162 12.97 7.87 -13.09
N ILE A 163 12.92 8.12 -11.79
CA ILE A 163 14.10 8.23 -10.95
C ILE A 163 14.85 6.90 -10.87
N LEU A 164 14.13 5.78 -10.67
CA LEU A 164 14.71 4.44 -10.60
C LEU A 164 15.38 4.04 -11.90
N ILE A 165 14.73 4.24 -13.06
CA ILE A 165 15.28 3.93 -14.38
C ILE A 165 16.54 4.76 -14.64
N ILE A 166 16.51 6.07 -14.37
CA ILE A 166 17.70 6.93 -14.50
C ILE A 166 18.82 6.45 -13.57
N SER A 167 18.51 6.17 -12.30
CA SER A 167 19.50 5.69 -11.34
C SER A 167 20.11 4.35 -11.76
N TYR A 168 19.31 3.46 -12.33
CA TYR A 168 19.76 2.18 -12.85
C TYR A 168 20.68 2.34 -14.07
N LEU A 169 20.33 3.22 -15.01
CA LEU A 169 21.20 3.55 -16.14
C LEU A 169 22.54 4.15 -15.66
N LEU A 170 22.51 5.05 -14.66
CA LEU A 170 23.73 5.59 -14.06
C LEU A 170 24.59 4.50 -13.40
N ILE A 171 23.96 3.49 -12.81
CA ILE A 171 24.66 2.32 -12.25
C ILE A 171 25.34 1.49 -13.34
N LEU A 172 24.61 1.21 -14.44
CA LEU A 172 25.14 0.44 -15.56
C LEU A 172 26.32 1.13 -16.24
N PHE A 173 26.23 2.44 -16.44
CA PHE A 173 27.27 3.22 -17.14
C PHE A 173 28.26 3.90 -16.19
N LYS A 174 28.33 3.49 -14.92
CA LYS A 174 29.14 4.19 -13.90
C LYS A 174 30.61 4.28 -14.30
N GLN A 175 31.15 3.25 -14.94
CA GLN A 175 32.56 3.15 -15.30
C GLN A 175 32.89 4.03 -16.52
N GLU A 176 32.00 4.03 -17.51
CA GLU A 176 32.08 4.85 -18.72
C GLU A 176 31.92 6.33 -18.37
N ILE A 177 30.91 6.68 -17.56
CA ILE A 177 30.69 8.05 -17.07
C ILE A 177 31.90 8.51 -16.27
N PHE A 178 32.45 7.67 -15.38
CA PHE A 178 33.66 8.01 -14.63
C PHE A 178 34.84 8.29 -15.56
N SER A 179 35.05 7.45 -16.57
CA SER A 179 36.14 7.62 -17.55
C SER A 179 36.01 8.89 -18.39
N LEU A 180 34.78 9.33 -18.67
CA LEU A 180 34.48 10.47 -19.53
C LEU A 180 34.47 11.80 -18.78
N LEU A 181 33.99 11.81 -17.53
CA LEU A 181 33.78 13.03 -16.73
C LEU A 181 35.01 13.43 -15.91
N LEU A 182 35.81 12.46 -15.43
CA LEU A 182 36.97 12.70 -14.57
C LEU A 182 38.23 12.18 -15.28
N SER A 183 39.00 13.09 -15.86
CA SER A 183 40.29 12.82 -16.51
C SER A 183 41.30 12.16 -15.58
N GLN A 184 41.38 10.81 -15.56
CA GLN A 184 42.35 9.93 -14.87
C GLN A 184 42.72 10.25 -13.40
N THR A 185 42.18 11.29 -12.81
CA THR A 185 42.51 11.76 -11.47
C THR A 185 41.46 11.14 -10.57
N TYR A 186 41.83 10.04 -9.94
CA TYR A 186 41.03 9.38 -8.92
C TYR A 186 40.64 10.42 -7.87
N LEU A 187 39.39 10.90 -7.89
CA LEU A 187 38.89 11.82 -6.89
C LEU A 187 38.74 11.03 -5.59
N PRO A 188 39.57 11.28 -4.55
CA PRO A 188 39.44 10.57 -3.29
C PRO A 188 38.14 11.01 -2.63
N GLY A 189 37.09 10.19 -2.77
CA GLY A 189 35.73 10.53 -2.30
C GLY A 189 34.58 10.12 -3.23
N TYR A 190 34.87 9.74 -4.49
CA TYR A 190 33.82 9.38 -5.47
C TYR A 190 32.89 8.24 -5.00
N PRO A 191 33.39 7.12 -4.41
CA PRO A 191 32.52 6.06 -3.90
C PRO A 191 31.54 6.56 -2.82
N GLN A 192 31.97 7.50 -1.97
CA GLN A 192 31.13 8.07 -0.94
C GLN A 192 30.02 8.94 -1.53
N ILE A 193 30.33 9.80 -2.52
CA ILE A 193 29.33 10.67 -3.15
C ILE A 193 28.22 9.83 -3.79
N TYR A 194 28.57 8.78 -4.53
CA TYR A 194 27.60 7.86 -5.12
C TYR A 194 26.67 7.25 -4.07
N ILE A 195 27.22 6.77 -2.95
CA ILE A 195 26.43 6.19 -1.85
C ILE A 195 25.49 7.24 -1.25
N TRP A 196 25.97 8.45 -0.94
CA TRP A 196 25.15 9.52 -0.36
C TRP A 196 24.02 9.95 -1.29
N VAL A 197 24.30 10.14 -2.58
CA VAL A 197 23.27 10.48 -3.58
C VAL A 197 22.26 9.34 -3.69
N GLY A 198 22.71 8.09 -3.72
CA GLY A 198 21.82 6.92 -3.72
C GLY A 198 20.91 6.87 -2.49
N PHE A 199 21.43 7.17 -1.30
CA PHE A 199 20.62 7.27 -0.08
C PHE A 199 19.58 8.39 -0.15
N LEU A 200 19.95 9.57 -0.67
CA LEU A 200 19.01 10.68 -0.85
C LEU A 200 17.88 10.30 -1.82
N ILE A 201 18.20 9.59 -2.91
CA ILE A 201 17.19 9.06 -3.85
C ILE A 201 16.24 8.10 -3.14
N HIS A 202 16.75 7.14 -2.37
CA HIS A 202 15.89 6.19 -1.65
C HIS A 202 15.09 6.84 -0.52
N MET A 203 15.66 7.84 0.16
CA MET A 203 14.97 8.64 1.15
C MET A 203 13.82 9.43 0.51
N TYR A 204 14.04 10.02 -0.67
CA TYR A 204 12.99 10.66 -1.45
C TYR A 204 11.87 9.66 -1.80
N ILE A 205 12.23 8.48 -2.31
CA ILE A 205 11.26 7.42 -2.64
C ILE A 205 10.43 7.09 -1.40
N LEU A 206 11.08 6.84 -0.25
CA LEU A 206 10.41 6.54 1.01
C LEU A 206 9.43 7.64 1.44
N VAL A 207 9.83 8.91 1.34
CA VAL A 207 8.95 10.06 1.64
C VAL A 207 7.72 10.06 0.74
N ARG A 208 7.84 9.69 -0.54
CA ARG A 208 6.68 9.56 -1.45
C ARG A 208 5.71 8.48 -1.00
N PHE A 209 6.21 7.30 -0.65
CA PHE A 209 5.39 6.20 -0.12
C PHE A 209 4.68 6.61 1.18
N VAL A 210 5.41 7.23 2.12
CA VAL A 210 4.84 7.72 3.39
C VAL A 210 3.78 8.82 3.15
N SER A 211 4.04 9.74 2.24
CA SER A 211 3.10 10.81 1.89
C SER A 211 1.81 10.26 1.30
N TYR A 212 1.90 9.33 0.33
CA TYR A 212 0.72 8.69 -0.22
C TYR A 212 -0.04 7.90 0.84
N GLY A 213 0.66 7.17 1.71
CA GLY A 213 0.04 6.45 2.84
C GLY A 213 -0.73 7.39 3.77
N LYS A 214 -0.21 8.60 4.02
CA LYS A 214 -0.93 9.65 4.74
C LYS A 214 -2.18 10.10 3.98
N ASP A 215 -2.09 10.35 2.68
CA ASP A 215 -3.23 10.77 1.86
C ASP A 215 -4.37 9.73 1.87
N VAL A 216 -4.03 8.44 1.80
CA VAL A 216 -4.99 7.33 1.92
C VAL A 216 -5.67 7.34 3.28
N ARG A 217 -4.90 7.51 4.36
CA ARG A 217 -5.46 7.56 5.71
C ARG A 217 -6.39 8.75 5.88
N ASP A 218 -5.98 9.92 5.42
CA ASP A 218 -6.77 11.15 5.53
C ASP A 218 -8.07 11.02 4.71
N SER A 219 -8.02 10.40 3.52
CA SER A 219 -9.21 10.10 2.71
C SER A 219 -10.17 9.10 3.39
N LYS A 220 -9.65 8.05 4.05
CA LYS A 220 -10.48 7.11 4.81
C LYS A 220 -11.20 7.79 5.98
N ILE A 221 -10.47 8.65 6.72
CA ILE A 221 -11.05 9.42 7.83
C ILE A 221 -12.17 10.35 7.33
N LEU A 222 -11.97 11.04 6.21
CA LEU A 222 -13.00 11.91 5.63
C LEU A 222 -14.25 11.12 5.24
N ARG A 223 -14.09 9.95 4.62
CA ARG A 223 -15.21 9.09 4.26
C ARG A 223 -15.99 8.62 5.49
N GLU A 224 -15.28 8.17 6.53
CA GLU A 224 -15.92 7.76 7.80
C GLU A 224 -16.67 8.94 8.46
N GLN A 225 -16.12 10.16 8.39
CA GLN A 225 -16.81 11.36 8.88
C GLN A 225 -18.08 11.68 8.09
N GLU A 226 -18.05 11.56 6.76
CA GLU A 226 -19.24 11.76 5.92
C GLU A 226 -20.32 10.72 6.18
N GLU A 227 -19.94 9.45 6.34
CA GLU A 227 -20.87 8.37 6.69
C GLU A 227 -21.49 8.60 8.08
N HIS A 228 -20.68 9.03 9.05
CA HIS A 228 -21.17 9.37 10.38
C HIS A 228 -22.15 10.54 10.35
N LEU A 229 -21.86 11.58 9.57
CA LEU A 229 -22.73 12.74 9.42
C LEU A 229 -24.07 12.35 8.78
N ARG A 230 -24.06 11.55 7.70
CA ARG A 230 -25.29 11.01 7.08
C ARG A 230 -26.12 10.19 8.07
N SER A 231 -25.47 9.40 8.93
CA SER A 231 -26.18 8.64 9.97
C SER A 231 -26.84 9.55 11.02
N LEU A 232 -26.20 10.68 11.37
CA LEU A 232 -26.77 11.65 12.31
C LEU A 232 -27.98 12.38 11.70
N GLU A 233 -27.89 12.74 10.42
CA GLU A 233 -29.02 13.35 9.69
C GLU A 233 -30.23 12.40 9.66
N ALA A 234 -30.01 11.13 9.29
CA ALA A 234 -31.07 10.12 9.28
C ALA A 234 -31.67 9.87 10.68
N TYR A 235 -30.86 9.94 11.74
CA TYR A 235 -31.35 9.84 13.11
C TYR A 235 -32.19 11.06 13.52
N ASN A 236 -31.78 12.26 13.12
CA ASN A 236 -32.51 13.48 13.39
C ASN A 236 -33.88 13.49 12.67
N GLU A 237 -33.94 13.02 11.43
CA GLU A 237 -35.21 12.84 10.70
C GLU A 237 -36.15 11.89 11.44
N LYS A 238 -35.64 10.77 11.97
CA LYS A 238 -36.44 9.85 12.80
C LYS A 238 -36.97 10.51 14.06
N ILE A 239 -36.17 11.34 14.73
CA ILE A 239 -36.61 12.11 15.90
C ILE A 239 -37.71 13.11 15.50
N GLU A 240 -37.55 13.81 14.38
CA GLU A 240 -38.54 14.79 13.92
C GLU A 240 -39.89 14.12 13.62
N THR A 241 -39.86 12.98 12.94
CA THR A 241 -41.04 12.16 12.66
C THR A 241 -41.70 11.66 13.95
N ALA A 242 -40.90 11.14 14.89
CA ALA A 242 -41.41 10.72 16.20
C ALA A 242 -42.04 11.88 16.99
N TYR A 243 -41.41 13.06 16.98
CA TYR A 243 -41.95 14.25 17.62
C TYR A 243 -43.25 14.72 16.98
N LYS A 244 -43.36 14.71 15.65
CA LYS A 244 -44.60 15.01 14.92
C LYS A 244 -45.72 14.04 15.29
N SER A 245 -45.42 12.74 15.36
CA SER A 245 -46.38 11.72 15.81
C SER A 245 -46.87 11.98 17.24
N VAL A 246 -45.96 12.20 18.20
CA VAL A 246 -46.32 12.53 19.59
C VAL A 246 -47.16 13.81 19.68
N ARG A 247 -46.83 14.83 18.89
CA ARG A 247 -47.61 16.08 18.85
C ARG A 247 -49.01 15.87 18.29
N SER A 248 -49.16 15.08 17.23
CA SER A 248 -50.47 14.72 16.68
C SER A 248 -51.29 13.97 17.72
N PHE A 249 -50.72 12.92 18.31
CA PHE A 249 -51.36 12.15 19.38
C PHE A 249 -51.86 13.03 20.53
N LYS A 250 -51.01 13.96 21.00
CA LYS A 250 -51.41 14.90 22.05
C LYS A 250 -52.60 15.77 21.63
N HIS A 251 -52.57 16.34 20.42
CA HIS A 251 -53.64 17.18 19.90
C HIS A 251 -54.96 16.40 19.76
N ASP A 252 -54.89 15.17 19.26
CA ASP A 252 -56.05 14.30 19.09
C ASP A 252 -56.64 13.91 20.45
N TYR A 253 -55.77 13.63 21.44
CA TYR A 253 -56.17 13.40 22.82
C TYR A 253 -56.81 14.64 23.48
N GLU A 254 -56.27 15.84 23.29
CA GLU A 254 -56.87 17.09 23.78
C GLU A 254 -58.28 17.28 23.19
N ASN A 255 -58.48 17.00 21.89
CA ASN A 255 -59.79 17.07 21.24
C ASN A 255 -60.79 16.05 21.83
N ILE A 256 -60.33 14.82 22.12
CA ILE A 256 -61.15 13.80 22.80
C ILE A 256 -61.62 14.32 24.17
N LEU A 257 -60.73 14.91 24.96
CA LEU A 257 -61.07 15.45 26.29
C LEU A 257 -62.06 16.62 26.20
N ILE A 258 -61.83 17.58 25.28
CA ILE A 258 -62.73 18.72 25.07
C ILE A 258 -64.11 18.25 24.63
N SER A 259 -64.18 17.27 23.72
CA SER A 259 -65.44 16.69 23.25
C SER A 259 -66.22 16.04 24.41
N MET A 260 -65.55 15.24 25.26
CA MET A 260 -66.21 14.65 26.42
C MET A 260 -66.62 15.66 27.47
N GLN A 261 -65.81 16.70 27.71
CA GLN A 261 -66.20 17.75 28.65
C GLN A 261 -67.44 18.50 28.14
N THR A 262 -67.48 18.82 26.84
CA THR A 262 -68.60 19.50 26.21
C THR A 262 -69.89 18.68 26.30
N SER A 263 -69.82 17.35 26.09
CA SER A 263 -70.99 16.48 26.23
C SER A 263 -71.46 16.38 27.69
N ILE A 264 -70.55 16.29 28.66
CA ILE A 264 -70.88 16.28 30.10
C ILE A 264 -71.53 17.58 30.53
N ASP A 265 -70.97 18.73 30.12
CA ASP A 265 -71.47 20.06 30.49
C ASP A 265 -72.89 20.33 29.93
N SER A 266 -73.29 19.64 28.85
CA SER A 266 -74.65 19.74 28.28
C SER A 266 -75.75 19.18 29.21
N GLY A 267 -75.41 18.25 30.09
CA GLY A 267 -76.37 17.51 30.93
C GLY A 267 -77.26 16.51 30.18
N ASP A 268 -77.06 16.32 28.87
CA ASP A 268 -77.81 15.38 28.04
C ASP A 268 -77.14 13.99 28.05
N PHE A 269 -77.81 13.02 28.67
CA PHE A 269 -77.29 11.66 28.82
C PHE A 269 -77.11 10.95 27.48
N ASP A 270 -77.99 11.21 26.50
CA ASP A 270 -77.91 10.59 25.17
C ASP A 270 -76.68 11.11 24.40
N LEU A 271 -76.36 12.41 24.55
CA LEU A 271 -75.18 13.02 23.93
C LEU A 271 -73.86 12.50 24.54
N ILE A 272 -73.84 12.27 25.86
CA ILE A 272 -72.69 11.71 26.56
C ILE A 272 -72.41 10.28 26.07
N GLU A 273 -73.46 9.44 25.98
CA GLU A 273 -73.34 8.07 25.49
C GLU A 273 -72.88 8.04 24.03
N GLN A 274 -73.43 8.91 23.18
CA GLN A 274 -73.02 9.04 21.79
C GLN A 274 -71.53 9.43 21.67
N THR A 275 -71.10 10.47 22.39
CA THR A 275 -69.72 10.96 22.33
C THR A 275 -68.72 9.88 22.77
N TYR A 276 -69.07 9.12 23.81
CA TYR A 276 -68.24 8.00 24.29
C TYR A 276 -68.10 6.88 23.24
N GLN A 277 -69.20 6.49 22.60
CA GLN A 277 -69.19 5.46 21.54
C GLN A 277 -68.38 5.92 20.31
N ASP A 278 -68.48 7.19 19.94
CA ASP A 278 -67.71 7.76 18.82
C ASP A 278 -66.19 7.75 19.12
N ILE A 279 -65.79 8.08 20.35
CA ILE A 279 -64.38 7.99 20.78
C ILE A 279 -63.88 6.54 20.74
N LEU A 280 -64.66 5.59 21.26
CA LEU A 280 -64.30 4.17 21.22
C LEU A 280 -64.15 3.65 19.79
N LYS A 281 -65.08 4.05 18.91
CA LYS A 281 -65.04 3.67 17.49
C LYS A 281 -63.81 4.25 16.79
N LYS A 282 -63.47 5.51 17.07
CA LYS A 282 -62.30 6.18 16.50
C LYS A 282 -60.99 5.55 16.99
N ALA A 283 -60.85 5.31 18.29
CA ALA A 283 -59.69 4.63 18.86
C ALA A 283 -59.53 3.19 18.34
N GLY A 284 -60.66 2.49 18.14
CA GLY A 284 -60.66 1.16 17.53
C GLY A 284 -60.25 1.14 16.05
N GLN A 285 -60.52 2.22 15.30
CA GLN A 285 -60.08 2.36 13.91
C GLN A 285 -58.58 2.68 13.81
N GLU A 286 -58.08 3.59 14.65
CA GLU A 286 -56.66 3.96 14.69
C GLU A 286 -55.76 2.76 15.04
N LEU A 287 -56.21 1.86 15.93
CA LEU A 287 -55.47 0.63 16.28
C LEU A 287 -55.38 -0.40 15.14
N ILE A 288 -56.32 -0.41 14.21
CA ILE A 288 -56.32 -1.36 13.08
C ILE A 288 -55.41 -0.84 11.95
N GLU A 289 -55.35 0.47 11.75
CA GLU A 289 -54.46 1.09 10.74
C GLU A 289 -52.97 1.00 11.14
N GLU A 290 -52.64 1.06 12.43
CA GLU A 290 -51.25 0.96 12.94
C GLU A 290 -50.64 -0.45 12.77
N ASP A 291 -51.46 -1.50 12.81
CA ASP A 291 -51.02 -2.89 12.64
C ASP A 291 -50.77 -3.27 11.16
N ASP A 292 -51.45 -2.63 10.20
CA ASP A 292 -51.26 -2.88 8.76
C ASP A 292 -49.99 -2.18 8.20
N GLU A 293 -49.56 -1.04 8.75
CA GLU A 293 -48.32 -0.35 8.34
C GLU A 293 -47.03 -1.04 8.84
N ASN A 294 -47.08 -1.80 9.94
CA ASN A 294 -45.91 -2.50 10.50
C ASN A 294 -45.61 -3.87 9.86
N VAL A 295 -46.46 -4.34 8.94
CA VAL A 295 -46.36 -5.67 8.30
C VAL A 295 -45.86 -5.59 6.84
N SER A 296 -45.66 -4.39 6.29
CA SER A 296 -45.08 -4.16 4.94
C SER A 296 -43.62 -3.71 4.98
#